data_AF-A0A6J7XVG3-F1
#
_entry.id   AF-A0A6J7XVG3-F1
#
_cell.length_a   1.000
_cell.length_b   1.000
_cell.length_c   1.000
_cell.angle_alpha   90.00
_cell.angle_beta   90.00
_cell.angle_gamma   90.00
#
_symmetry.space_group_name_H-M   'P 1'
#
loop_
_entity.id
_entity.type
_entity.pdbx_description
1 polymer ?
#
loop_
_entity_poly.entity_id
_entity_poly.type
_entity_poly.pdbx_seq_one_letter_code
_entity_poly.pdbx_strand_id
1 'polypeptide(L)' 'MLGLKENVIIGKLIPAGTGLARYRNIRVEPTEEAKAAVYAAYDEYDFTPFESQGSGEAVRLDEFEVPR' A
#
# COMPACT_ATOMS: atom_id res chain seq x y z
N MET A 1 -30.40 -5.98 17.83
CA MET A 1 -29.26 -6.09 16.90
C MET A 1 -29.77 -5.62 15.55
N LEU A 2 -29.10 -4.68 14.87
CA LEU A 2 -29.39 -4.43 13.46
C LEU A 2 -28.81 -5.63 12.68
N GLY A 3 -29.68 -6.37 12.02
CA GLY A 3 -29.36 -7.54 11.21
C GLY A 3 -28.72 -7.17 9.87
N LEU A 4 -28.35 -8.22 9.13
CA LEU A 4 -27.67 -8.13 7.84
C LEU A 4 -28.38 -7.17 6.89
N LYS A 5 -29.68 -7.35 6.71
CA LYS A 5 -30.51 -6.58 5.78
C LYS A 5 -30.56 -5.09 6.13
N GLU A 6 -30.70 -4.75 7.41
CA GLU A 6 -30.83 -3.37 7.85
C GLU A 6 -29.55 -2.58 7.60
N ASN A 7 -28.37 -3.18 7.85
CA ASN A 7 -27.09 -2.52 7.57
C ASN A 7 -26.86 -2.33 6.07
N VAL A 8 -27.29 -3.27 5.22
CA VAL A 8 -27.19 -3.13 3.75
C VAL A 8 -28.02 -1.95 3.26
N ILE A 9 -29.27 -1.81 3.72
CA ILE A 9 -30.16 -0.72 3.29
C ILE A 9 -29.62 0.65 3.72
N ILE A 10 -29.01 0.73 4.90
CA ILE A 10 -28.46 1.98 5.46
C ILE A 10 -27.06 2.30 4.87
N GLY A 11 -26.40 1.34 4.21
CA GLY A 11 -25.04 1.50 3.69
C GLY A 11 -23.93 1.35 4.73
N LYS A 12 -24.21 0.66 5.86
CA LYS A 12 -23.22 0.34 6.90
C LYS A 12 -22.64 -1.05 6.68
N LEU A 13 -21.43 -1.29 7.18
CA LEU A 13 -20.83 -2.63 7.17
C LEU A 13 -21.75 -3.65 7.85
N ILE A 14 -21.93 -4.79 7.19
CA ILE A 14 -22.74 -5.90 7.68
C ILE A 14 -22.07 -6.59 8.88
N PRO A 15 -22.83 -7.22 9.81
CA PRO A 15 -22.25 -7.89 10.96
C PRO A 15 -21.70 -9.29 10.62
N ALA A 16 -20.99 -9.42 9.49
CA ALA A 16 -20.40 -10.65 8.98
C ALA A 16 -19.09 -10.35 8.23
N GLY A 17 -18.18 -11.33 8.14
CA GLY A 17 -16.90 -11.18 7.45
C GLY A 17 -16.08 -10.02 8.00
N THR A 18 -15.58 -9.14 7.12
CA THR A 18 -14.79 -7.94 7.49
C THR A 18 -15.57 -6.91 8.30
N GLY A 19 -16.91 -6.97 8.31
CA GLY A 19 -17.74 -6.09 9.12
C GLY A 19 -17.91 -6.53 10.58
N LEU A 20 -17.35 -7.69 10.97
CA LEU A 20 -17.24 -8.08 12.38
C LEU A 20 -16.31 -7.14 13.14
N ALA A 21 -16.61 -6.90 14.41
CA ALA A 21 -15.84 -5.98 15.26
C ALA A 21 -14.35 -6.33 15.33
N ARG A 22 -14.02 -7.63 15.29
CA ARG A 22 -12.64 -8.13 15.26
C ARG A 22 -11.85 -7.63 14.05
N TYR A 23 -12.50 -7.49 12.89
CA TYR A 23 -11.83 -7.22 11.62
C TYR A 23 -11.98 -5.77 11.14
N ARG A 24 -12.98 -5.03 11.63
CA ARG A 24 -13.26 -3.66 11.16
C ARG A 24 -12.21 -2.63 11.59
N ASN A 25 -11.67 -2.75 12.81
CA ASN A 25 -10.82 -1.74 13.43
C ASN A 25 -9.42 -2.32 13.74
N ILE A 26 -8.72 -2.81 12.72
CA ILE A 26 -7.37 -3.38 12.86
C ILE A 26 -6.33 -2.35 12.39
N ARG A 27 -5.25 -2.20 13.17
CA ARG A 27 -4.04 -1.48 12.76
C ARG A 27 -3.05 -2.47 12.17
N VAL A 28 -2.56 -2.19 10.97
CA VAL A 28 -1.55 -3.01 10.29
C VAL A 28 -0.22 -2.27 10.38
N GLU A 29 0.80 -2.94 10.89
CA GLU A 29 2.17 -2.41 10.95
C GLU A 29 3.05 -3.19 9.96
N PRO A 30 3.83 -2.50 9.12
CA PRO A 30 4.79 -3.16 8.24
C PRO A 30 5.85 -3.91 9.05
N THR A 31 6.34 -5.03 8.52
CA THR A 31 7.50 -5.71 9.12
C THR A 31 8.79 -4.93 8.84
N GLU A 32 9.80 -5.12 9.69
CA GLU A 32 11.09 -4.44 9.55
C GLU A 32 11.78 -4.75 8.22
N GLU A 33 11.59 -5.96 7.68
CA GLU A 33 12.14 -6.37 6.38
C GLU A 33 11.48 -5.62 5.22
N ALA A 34 10.16 -5.44 5.26
CA ALA A 34 9.43 -4.67 4.24
C ALA A 34 9.83 -3.18 4.28
N LYS A 35 10.02 -2.64 5.49
CA LYS A 35 10.48 -1.27 5.67
C LYS A 35 11.91 -1.08 5.16
N ALA A 36 12.81 -2.04 5.42
CA ALA A 36 14.17 -2.02 4.92
C ALA A 36 14.23 -2.14 3.38
N ALA A 37 13.40 -2.99 2.78
CA ALA A 37 13.32 -3.11 1.33
C ALA A 37 12.87 -1.81 0.65
N VAL A 38 11.87 -1.13 1.22
CA VAL A 38 11.44 0.18 0.72
C VAL A 38 12.54 1.23 0.90
N TYR A 39 13.19 1.29 2.06
CA TYR A 39 14.26 2.27 2.30
C TYR A 39 15.49 2.04 1.39
N ALA A 40 15.87 0.77 1.20
CA ALA A 40 16.95 0.39 0.28
C ALA A 40 16.62 0.75 -1.17
N ALA A 41 15.36 0.58 -1.59
CA ALA A 41 14.91 1.02 -2.89
C ALA A 41 15.02 2.55 -3.03
N TYR A 42 14.65 3.32 -2.00
CA TYR A 42 14.81 4.79 -2.00
C TYR A 42 16.28 5.23 -2.12
N ASP A 43 17.18 4.61 -1.36
CA ASP A 43 18.62 4.91 -1.42
C ASP A 43 19.21 4.60 -2.81
N GLU A 44 18.75 3.54 -3.47
CA GLU A 44 19.19 3.17 -4.83
C GLU A 44 18.85 4.25 -5.88
N TYR A 45 17.67 4.89 -5.78
CA TYR A 45 17.31 5.98 -6.68
C TYR A 45 18.13 7.26 -6.42
N ASP A 46 18.37 7.61 -5.16
CA ASP A 46 19.09 8.84 -4.78
C ASP A 46 20.59 8.75 -5.11
N PHE A 47 21.16 7.53 -5.09
CA PHE A 47 22.54 7.23 -5.48
C PHE A 47 22.73 6.89 -6.96
N THR A 48 21.80 7.27 -7.85
CA THR A 48 22.10 7.34 -9.30
C THR A 48 22.78 8.67 -9.60
N PRO A 49 24.13 8.78 -9.59
CA PRO A 49 24.77 10.01 -10.02
C PRO A 49 24.34 10.28 -11.46
N PHE A 50 23.79 11.48 -11.68
CA PHE A 50 23.45 12.06 -12.98
C PHE A 50 24.57 11.91 -14.04
N GLU A 51 25.79 11.60 -13.60
CA GLU A 51 27.01 11.51 -14.39
C GLU A 51 27.43 10.08 -14.80
N SER A 52 26.74 9.01 -14.37
CA SER A 52 27.15 7.61 -14.65
C SER A 52 26.67 7.05 -16.00
N GLN A 53 26.78 7.83 -17.09
CA GLN A 53 26.50 7.42 -18.49
C GLN A 53 25.01 7.26 -18.86
N GLY A 54 24.33 8.38 -19.13
CA GLY A 54 23.11 8.38 -19.94
C GLY A 54 23.45 8.61 -21.42
N SER A 55 22.93 7.75 -22.31
CA SER A 55 22.99 7.84 -23.78
C SER A 55 22.28 9.08 -24.38
N GLY A 56 21.85 10.03 -23.56
CA GLY A 56 20.91 11.09 -23.91
C GLY A 56 19.45 10.60 -24.02
N GLU A 57 19.19 9.31 -23.80
CA GLU A 57 17.84 8.76 -23.80
C GLU A 57 17.16 9.07 -22.46
N ALA A 58 15.97 9.69 -22.52
CA ALA A 58 15.18 9.98 -21.34
C ALA A 58 14.83 8.67 -20.61
N VAL A 59 15.13 8.60 -19.31
CA VAL A 59 14.70 7.49 -18.45
C VAL A 59 13.18 7.42 -18.50
N ARG A 60 12.64 6.31 -19.01
CA ARG A 60 11.20 6.06 -19.02
C ARG A 60 10.77 5.91 -17.57
N LEU A 61 9.85 6.77 -17.13
CA LEU A 61 9.23 6.65 -15.82
C LEU A 61 8.25 5.48 -15.88
N ASP A 62 8.76 4.26 -15.69
CA ASP A 62 7.88 3.12 -15.47
C ASP A 62 7.14 3.36 -14.14
N GLU A 63 5.81 3.23 -14.17
CA GLU A 63 4.99 3.32 -12.97
C GLU A 63 5.41 2.19 -12.04
N PHE A 64 6.27 2.49 -11.06
CA PHE A 64 6.53 1.56 -9.97
C PHE A 64 5.20 1.31 -9.26
N GLU A 65 4.66 0.11 -9.43
CA GLU A 65 3.48 -0.35 -8.71
C GLU A 65 3.89 -0.58 -7.26
N VAL A 66 3.89 0.50 -6.49
CA VAL A 66 4.05 0.43 -5.04
C VAL A 66 2.84 -0.39 -4.54
N PRO A 67 3.05 -1.50 -3.83
CA PRO A 67 1.95 -2.25 -3.26
C PRO A 67 1.22 -1.31 -2.28
N ARG A 68 0.03 -0.88 -2.68
CA ARG A 68 -0.84 -0.01 -1.89
C ARG A 68 -1.44 -0.76 -0.70
#